data_AF-A0A3A9SUF2-F1
#
_entry.id   AF-A0A3A9SUF2-F1
#
_cell.length_a   1.000
_cell.length_b   1.000
_cell.length_c   1.000
_cell.angle_alpha   90.00
_cell.angle_beta   90.00
_cell.angle_gamma   90.00
#
_symmetry.space_group_name_H-M   'P 1'
#
loop_
_entity.id
_entity.type
_entity.pdbx_description
1 polymer ?
#
loop_
_entity_poly.entity_id
_entity_poly.type
_entity_poly.pdbx_seq_one_letter_code
_entity_poly.pdbx_strand_id
1 'polypeptide(L)'
;MKYRILVPIIFSIMVFTACAQNVGEQDATETSSYATQDSDGGESVIAATEASTAEVIEDSLFDSFLRNEAKVRIGTTGNYGYYCTLEDVQGQEFNLEELVNHIIAGYVVDAYSGVKISLEKIEYAYIDCGNDGEKELAIIISTPTLTEGWEEYIIIKENDGSLETIFSDVAWNRSSIYLNKYGYFYNDASGGAFTHYFRKGYIDAGGKYHFLYSDVSSGVINDFDEGFLMFSFDFNDTEDDESDDIYTYAVEDAASDTEIDWTQGHRGFYYFSLKDDDSIYEDSSPYKQHFQKHMSYDMQKVYTIKEIEKMISDKEIQEGLTEIVKNGEAPEWQELEYTFEPYIASYNDDNILGYKEFFPIGFELCNEDGFNVGMSLEANGEFACSYFTNYRARSEGKDDERNESIGSFEVVDKVNDKIYRLKLTYYALVNLPGTSKVIEGGGGKDIKIVYTDIPGFDDGGTEYLLYCPGTSVEDIDKKVLNSLKESYKEDNIEDGVITKYLLYETDGNNYVWRNGLY
;
A
#
# COMPACT_ATOMS: atom_id res chain seq x y z
N MET A 1 -31.97 -11.12 33.33
CA MET A 1 -30.87 -12.07 33.62
C MET A 1 -29.66 -11.61 32.82
N LYS A 2 -28.64 -11.07 33.50
CA LYS A 2 -27.37 -10.65 32.90
C LYS A 2 -26.29 -11.51 33.56
N TYR A 3 -25.63 -12.38 32.81
CA TYR A 3 -24.43 -13.08 33.26
C TYR A 3 -23.23 -12.24 32.85
N ARG A 4 -22.49 -11.71 33.84
CA ARG A 4 -21.13 -11.19 33.68
C ARG A 4 -20.19 -12.24 34.25
N ILE A 5 -19.38 -12.85 33.39
CA ILE A 5 -18.30 -13.75 33.78
C ILE A 5 -17.06 -12.90 34.06
N LEU A 6 -16.47 -13.12 35.23
CA LEU A 6 -15.19 -12.59 35.69
C LEU A 6 -14.04 -13.33 34.99
N VAL A 7 -13.04 -12.60 34.51
CA VAL A 7 -11.70 -13.11 34.24
C VAL A 7 -10.73 -12.39 35.18
N PRO A 8 -9.96 -13.10 36.04
CA PRO A 8 -8.94 -12.48 36.87
C PRO A 8 -7.62 -12.38 36.10
N ILE A 9 -7.11 -11.15 35.97
CA ILE A 9 -5.75 -10.87 35.48
C ILE A 9 -4.78 -11.12 36.64
N ILE A 10 -3.87 -12.07 36.45
CA ILE A 10 -2.77 -12.37 37.37
C ILE A 10 -1.58 -11.48 36.97
N PHE A 11 -1.28 -10.49 37.82
CA PHE A 11 -0.05 -9.70 37.75
C PHE A 11 1.12 -10.53 38.31
N SER A 12 2.06 -10.93 37.44
CA SER A 12 3.34 -11.51 37.87
C SER A 12 4.41 -10.42 37.91
N ILE A 13 4.94 -10.19 39.11
CA ILE A 13 6.06 -9.30 39.40
C ILE A 13 7.35 -10.02 39.01
N MET A 14 8.10 -9.50 38.02
CA MET A 14 9.49 -9.90 37.80
C MET A 14 10.43 -8.90 38.48
N VAL A 15 11.31 -9.45 39.31
CA VAL A 15 12.38 -8.77 40.04
C VAL A 15 13.63 -8.82 39.18
N PHE A 16 14.15 -7.68 38.75
CA PHE A 16 15.49 -7.58 38.17
C PHE A 16 16.52 -7.34 39.28
N THR A 17 17.39 -8.33 39.48
CA THR A 17 18.65 -8.19 40.21
C THR A 17 19.75 -7.75 39.24
N ALA A 18 20.20 -6.49 39.35
CA ALA A 18 21.41 -6.01 38.69
C ALA A 18 22.64 -6.29 39.57
N CYS A 19 23.62 -7.01 39.03
CA CYS A 19 24.99 -7.05 39.56
C CYS A 19 25.85 -6.06 38.76
N ALA A 20 26.67 -5.32 39.51
CA ALA A 20 27.48 -4.22 39.04
C ALA A 20 28.91 -4.65 38.66
N GLN A 21 29.56 -3.82 37.82
CA GLN A 21 30.99 -3.48 37.77
C GLN A 21 31.95 -4.58 37.25
N ASN A 22 33.01 -4.30 36.47
CA ASN A 22 33.85 -3.11 36.35
C ASN A 22 34.95 -3.31 35.27
N VAL A 23 35.64 -2.20 34.92
CA VAL A 23 36.99 -2.05 34.31
C VAL A 23 37.09 -2.28 32.78
N GLY A 24 37.74 -1.42 31.97
CA GLY A 24 38.49 -0.22 32.28
C GLY A 24 39.12 0.42 31.02
N GLU A 25 39.55 1.64 31.26
CA GLU A 25 40.12 2.66 30.41
C GLU A 25 41.63 2.44 30.18
N GLN A 26 42.10 2.61 28.94
CA GLN A 26 43.42 3.20 28.56
C GLN A 26 43.54 3.17 27.02
N ASP A 27 43.47 4.30 26.33
CA ASP A 27 44.45 5.39 26.16
C ASP A 27 45.42 5.14 24.98
N ALA A 28 45.54 6.20 24.19
CA ALA A 28 46.07 6.27 22.84
C ALA A 28 47.60 6.23 22.79
N THR A 29 48.18 5.79 21.67
CA THR A 29 49.23 6.56 21.00
C THR A 29 49.46 6.13 19.56
N GLU A 30 49.43 7.10 18.66
CA GLU A 30 49.98 7.09 17.31
C GLU A 30 51.47 6.73 17.30
N THR A 31 51.98 6.07 16.24
CA THR A 31 53.10 6.65 15.47
C THR A 31 53.20 6.04 14.06
N SER A 32 53.11 6.93 13.08
CA SER A 32 53.52 6.77 11.69
C SER A 32 55.03 6.58 11.55
N SER A 33 55.48 5.74 10.61
CA SER A 33 56.65 6.08 9.78
C SER A 33 56.66 5.29 8.47
N TYR A 34 56.72 6.05 7.36
CA TYR A 34 57.11 5.59 6.03
C TYR A 34 58.61 5.31 5.98
N ALA A 35 59.02 4.24 5.29
CA ALA A 35 60.26 4.25 4.49
C ALA A 35 60.27 3.08 3.48
N THR A 36 60.29 3.47 2.21
CA THR A 36 60.53 2.70 0.99
C THR A 36 61.98 2.20 0.92
N GLN A 37 62.23 0.99 0.40
CA GLN A 37 63.34 0.78 -0.55
C GLN A 37 63.29 -0.58 -1.28
N ASP A 38 63.44 -0.49 -2.60
CA ASP A 38 63.70 -1.53 -3.59
C ASP A 38 64.89 -2.43 -3.26
N SER A 39 64.80 -3.71 -3.64
CA SER A 39 65.86 -4.36 -4.44
C SER A 39 65.39 -5.70 -5.04
N ASP A 40 65.18 -5.68 -6.35
CA ASP A 40 65.73 -6.57 -7.39
C ASP A 40 66.22 -7.99 -7.02
N GLY A 41 65.74 -8.96 -7.80
CA GLY A 41 66.55 -10.08 -8.29
C GLY A 41 66.14 -11.49 -7.85
N GLY A 42 65.59 -12.28 -8.79
CA GLY A 42 65.75 -13.74 -8.77
C GLY A 42 64.61 -14.55 -9.35
N GLU A 43 64.71 -14.89 -10.64
CA GLU A 43 63.90 -15.93 -11.29
C GLU A 43 63.96 -17.28 -10.55
N SER A 44 62.79 -17.89 -10.33
CA SER A 44 62.67 -19.34 -10.20
C SER A 44 61.30 -19.79 -10.72
N VAL A 45 61.33 -20.36 -11.92
CA VAL A 45 60.21 -21.03 -12.58
C VAL A 45 59.77 -22.22 -11.74
N ILE A 46 58.59 -22.13 -11.13
CA ILE A 46 57.82 -23.29 -10.66
C ILE A 46 56.46 -23.18 -11.33
N ALA A 47 56.20 -24.10 -12.25
CA ALA A 47 54.88 -24.31 -12.82
C ALA A 47 53.94 -24.75 -11.70
N ALA A 48 53.18 -23.80 -11.16
CA ALA A 48 52.07 -24.05 -10.29
C ALA A 48 50.89 -24.50 -11.16
N THR A 49 50.55 -25.78 -11.06
CA THR A 49 49.28 -26.30 -11.52
C THR A 49 48.18 -25.55 -10.76
N GLU A 50 47.47 -24.65 -11.43
CA GLU A 50 46.24 -24.04 -10.94
C GLU A 50 45.20 -25.14 -10.76
N ALA A 51 45.19 -25.73 -9.57
CA ALA A 51 44.00 -26.36 -9.05
C ALA A 51 43.04 -25.21 -8.76
N SER A 52 42.07 -25.01 -9.67
CA SER A 52 40.83 -24.32 -9.38
C SER A 52 40.18 -25.06 -8.20
N THR A 53 40.50 -24.61 -7.00
CA THR A 53 39.61 -24.75 -5.85
C THR A 53 38.36 -23.99 -6.24
N ALA A 54 37.34 -24.72 -6.71
CA ALA A 54 35.98 -24.24 -6.61
C ALA A 54 35.79 -23.86 -5.14
N GLU A 55 35.73 -22.56 -4.89
CA GLU A 55 35.27 -22.03 -3.62
C GLU A 55 33.93 -22.71 -3.38
N VAL A 56 33.86 -23.50 -2.30
CA VAL A 56 32.58 -23.94 -1.78
C VAL A 56 31.94 -22.66 -1.29
N ILE A 57 31.18 -22.00 -2.16
CA ILE A 57 30.26 -20.94 -1.78
C ILE A 57 29.32 -21.63 -0.81
N GLU A 58 29.53 -21.38 0.48
CA GLU A 58 28.61 -21.83 1.50
C GLU A 58 27.31 -21.08 1.21
N ASP A 59 26.33 -21.80 0.65
CA ASP A 59 25.01 -21.24 0.30
C ASP A 59 24.46 -20.55 1.54
N SER A 60 24.26 -19.23 1.47
CA SER A 60 23.70 -18.49 2.59
C SER A 60 22.23 -18.88 2.77
N LEU A 61 21.69 -18.64 3.97
CA LEU A 61 20.27 -18.87 4.23
C LEU A 61 19.39 -17.97 3.36
N PHE A 62 19.87 -16.76 3.04
CA PHE A 62 19.26 -15.85 2.07
C PHE A 62 19.20 -16.46 0.66
N ASP A 63 20.28 -17.04 0.16
CA ASP A 63 20.28 -17.69 -1.18
C ASP A 63 19.29 -18.85 -1.23
N SER A 64 19.20 -19.62 -0.14
CA SER A 64 18.21 -20.68 0.01
C SER A 64 16.77 -20.14 0.03
N PHE A 65 16.53 -18.98 0.64
CA PHE A 65 15.22 -18.33 0.60
C PHE A 65 14.86 -17.83 -0.80
N LEU A 66 15.79 -17.15 -1.49
CA LEU A 66 15.62 -16.68 -2.86
C LEU A 66 15.35 -17.82 -3.86
N ARG A 67 15.86 -19.03 -3.59
CA ARG A 67 15.55 -20.26 -4.35
C ARG A 67 14.25 -20.96 -3.92
N ASN A 68 13.46 -20.36 -3.03
CA ASN A 68 12.23 -20.92 -2.49
C ASN A 68 12.42 -22.18 -1.60
N GLU A 69 13.62 -22.38 -1.03
CA GLU A 69 14.00 -23.57 -0.25
C GLU A 69 13.93 -23.32 1.28
N ALA A 70 14.36 -22.14 1.72
CA ALA A 70 14.26 -21.70 3.12
C ALA A 70 12.96 -20.94 3.37
N LYS A 71 12.62 -20.78 4.66
CA LYS A 71 11.48 -19.97 5.10
C LYS A 71 11.95 -18.77 5.92
N VAL A 72 11.19 -17.69 5.82
CA VAL A 72 11.28 -16.50 6.65
C VAL A 72 10.09 -16.44 7.60
N ARG A 73 10.33 -16.12 8.87
CA ARG A 73 9.28 -15.80 9.83
C ARG A 73 8.86 -14.35 9.67
N ILE A 74 7.56 -14.08 9.62
CA ILE A 74 7.06 -12.71 9.61
C ILE A 74 7.22 -12.09 11.01
N GLY A 75 8.07 -11.07 11.11
CA GLY A 75 8.31 -10.34 12.35
C GLY A 75 7.25 -9.28 12.65
N THR A 76 7.44 -8.61 13.79
CA THR A 76 6.54 -7.58 14.35
C THR A 76 6.98 -6.15 14.09
N THR A 77 8.24 -5.95 13.72
CA THR A 77 8.87 -4.63 13.73
C THR A 77 8.74 -3.97 12.37
N GLY A 78 8.35 -2.70 12.36
CA GLY A 78 8.37 -1.86 11.17
C GLY A 78 7.48 -2.35 10.02
N ASN A 79 6.27 -2.80 10.33
CA ASN A 79 5.27 -3.13 9.32
C ASN A 79 4.36 -1.92 9.09
N TYR A 80 4.49 -1.28 7.94
CA TYR A 80 3.86 -0.01 7.60
C TYR A 80 2.99 -0.07 6.35
N GLY A 81 2.79 -1.28 5.79
CA GLY A 81 2.05 -1.47 4.56
C GLY A 81 0.58 -1.05 4.69
N TYR A 82 0.16 -0.07 3.88
CA TYR A 82 -1.21 0.48 3.89
C TYR A 82 -2.22 -0.42 3.16
N TYR A 83 -1.84 -0.93 1.97
CA TYR A 83 -2.72 -1.76 1.11
C TYR A 83 -2.55 -3.27 1.32
N CYS A 84 -1.40 -3.68 1.84
CA CYS A 84 -1.14 -5.04 2.28
C CYS A 84 -0.31 -4.90 3.55
N THR A 85 -0.83 -5.44 4.65
CA THR A 85 -0.10 -5.52 5.92
C THR A 85 0.17 -6.98 6.23
N LEU A 86 1.36 -7.26 6.75
CA LEU A 86 1.73 -8.60 7.24
C LEU A 86 1.33 -8.83 8.71
N GLU A 87 0.53 -7.95 9.32
CA GLU A 87 0.15 -8.02 10.73
C GLU A 87 -0.69 -9.26 11.06
N ASP A 88 -1.58 -9.66 10.15
CA ASP A 88 -2.48 -10.80 10.35
C ASP A 88 -1.74 -12.15 10.28
N VAL A 89 -0.59 -12.18 9.61
CA VAL A 89 0.28 -13.36 9.47
C VAL A 89 1.55 -13.29 10.31
N GLN A 90 1.62 -12.36 11.26
CA GLN A 90 2.73 -12.24 12.18
C GLN A 90 3.07 -13.58 12.87
N GLY A 91 4.36 -13.93 12.87
CA GLY A 91 4.90 -15.16 13.44
C GLY A 91 4.72 -16.41 12.58
N GLN A 92 4.02 -16.33 11.44
CA GLN A 92 3.96 -17.41 10.46
C GLN A 92 5.25 -17.47 9.63
N GLU A 93 5.51 -18.62 9.00
CA GLU A 93 6.70 -18.86 8.20
C GLU A 93 6.34 -19.10 6.74
N PHE A 94 6.99 -18.35 5.85
CA PHE A 94 6.76 -18.39 4.41
C PHE A 94 8.06 -18.70 3.68
N ASN A 95 8.05 -19.56 2.67
CA ASN A 95 9.06 -19.48 1.62
C ASN A 95 8.71 -18.31 0.67
N LEU A 96 9.57 -18.02 -0.31
CA LEU A 96 9.36 -16.88 -1.20
C LEU A 96 8.04 -16.95 -1.98
N GLU A 97 7.68 -18.13 -2.50
CA GLU A 97 6.43 -18.34 -3.23
C GLU A 97 5.20 -18.11 -2.32
N GLU A 98 5.19 -18.69 -1.13
CA GLU A 98 4.10 -18.51 -0.16
C GLU A 98 3.96 -17.03 0.24
N LEU A 99 5.08 -16.31 0.43
CA LEU A 99 5.08 -14.88 0.76
C LEU A 99 4.52 -14.03 -0.38
N VAL A 100 4.99 -14.25 -1.61
CA VAL A 100 4.49 -13.54 -2.80
C VAL A 100 2.99 -13.79 -2.99
N ASN A 101 2.54 -15.03 -2.82
CA ASN A 101 1.12 -15.37 -2.93
C ASN A 101 0.28 -14.71 -1.83
N HIS A 102 0.83 -14.58 -0.62
CA HIS A 102 0.17 -13.87 0.46
C HIS A 102 0.02 -12.36 0.16
N ILE A 103 1.08 -11.71 -0.33
CA ILE A 103 1.05 -10.28 -0.72
C ILE A 103 0.02 -10.04 -1.83
N ILE A 104 0.05 -10.87 -2.88
CA ILE A 104 -0.93 -10.80 -3.97
C ILE A 104 -2.35 -10.98 -3.44
N ALA A 105 -2.57 -11.93 -2.52
CA ALA A 105 -3.88 -12.15 -1.93
C ALA A 105 -4.34 -10.96 -1.07
N GLY A 106 -3.43 -10.30 -0.35
CA GLY A 106 -3.71 -9.09 0.44
C GLY A 106 -4.28 -7.97 -0.42
N TYR A 107 -3.62 -7.66 -1.55
CA TYR A 107 -4.11 -6.63 -2.46
C TYR A 107 -5.46 -6.98 -3.11
N VAL A 108 -5.78 -8.26 -3.35
CA VAL A 108 -7.10 -8.65 -3.91
C VAL A 108 -8.25 -8.30 -2.95
N VAL A 109 -8.02 -8.33 -1.64
CA VAL A 109 -9.06 -8.08 -0.63
C VAL A 109 -9.37 -6.58 -0.52
N ASP A 110 -8.34 -5.73 -0.58
CA ASP A 110 -8.47 -4.29 -0.31
C ASP A 110 -8.49 -3.41 -1.58
N ALA A 111 -7.82 -3.83 -2.65
CA ALA A 111 -7.75 -3.08 -3.90
C ALA A 111 -8.81 -3.57 -4.88
N TYR A 112 -9.97 -2.90 -4.87
CA TYR A 112 -10.97 -2.86 -5.95
C TYR A 112 -11.35 -4.22 -6.57
N SER A 113 -12.59 -4.67 -6.37
CA SER A 113 -13.06 -5.93 -6.95
C SER A 113 -12.80 -6.03 -8.46
N GLY A 114 -12.28 -7.17 -8.91
CA GLY A 114 -12.01 -7.45 -10.33
C GLY A 114 -10.70 -6.90 -10.90
N VAL A 115 -9.77 -6.42 -10.06
CA VAL A 115 -8.44 -6.00 -10.52
C VAL A 115 -7.52 -7.20 -10.74
N LYS A 116 -6.96 -7.28 -11.95
CA LYS A 116 -5.89 -8.22 -12.30
C LYS A 116 -4.61 -7.76 -11.64
N ILE A 117 -4.16 -8.51 -10.63
CA ILE A 117 -2.85 -8.35 -10.00
C ILE A 117 -1.93 -9.38 -10.63
N SER A 118 -0.76 -8.96 -11.10
CA SER A 118 0.26 -9.86 -11.65
C SER A 118 1.57 -9.64 -10.94
N LEU A 119 2.34 -10.69 -10.72
CA LEU A 119 3.76 -10.56 -10.38
C LEU A 119 4.54 -10.17 -11.64
N GLU A 120 5.09 -8.97 -11.66
CA GLU A 120 5.92 -8.49 -12.78
C GLU A 120 7.38 -8.93 -12.61
N LYS A 121 7.95 -8.66 -11.43
CA LYS A 121 9.34 -8.99 -11.09
C LYS A 121 9.54 -9.07 -9.58
N ILE A 122 10.65 -9.67 -9.19
CA ILE A 122 11.19 -9.63 -7.84
C ILE A 122 12.62 -9.11 -7.95
N GLU A 123 12.97 -8.09 -7.19
CA GLU A 123 14.33 -7.57 -7.07
C GLU A 123 14.85 -7.79 -5.66
N TYR A 124 16.15 -7.96 -5.51
CA TYR A 124 16.79 -8.09 -4.21
C TYR A 124 18.14 -7.39 -4.14
N ALA A 125 18.57 -7.05 -2.93
CA ALA A 125 19.89 -6.51 -2.65
C ALA A 125 20.36 -6.95 -1.26
N TYR A 126 21.67 -7.15 -1.09
CA TYR A 126 22.27 -7.31 0.24
C TYR A 126 22.65 -5.93 0.77
N ILE A 127 22.05 -5.54 1.89
CA ILE A 127 22.28 -4.26 2.57
C ILE A 127 22.94 -4.50 3.94
N ASP A 128 23.38 -3.45 4.61
CA ASP A 128 24.18 -3.49 5.84
C ASP A 128 23.59 -2.51 6.84
N CYS A 129 22.48 -2.89 7.46
CA CYS A 129 21.70 -1.99 8.29
C CYS A 129 22.57 -1.47 9.45
N GLY A 130 22.61 -0.14 9.63
CA GLY A 130 23.47 0.46 10.65
C GLY A 130 24.98 0.42 10.38
N ASN A 131 25.42 -0.11 9.23
CA ASN A 131 26.82 -0.19 8.80
C ASN A 131 27.71 -0.92 9.83
N ASP A 132 27.33 -2.14 10.22
CA ASP A 132 28.06 -3.01 11.15
C ASP A 132 28.84 -4.13 10.46
N GLY A 133 28.64 -4.32 9.15
CA GLY A 133 29.28 -5.34 8.33
C GLY A 133 28.49 -6.63 8.21
N GLU A 134 27.41 -6.81 8.96
CA GLU A 134 26.46 -7.91 8.81
C GLU A 134 25.48 -7.56 7.69
N LYS A 135 25.12 -8.56 6.86
CA LYS A 135 24.24 -8.31 5.71
C LYS A 135 22.82 -8.73 6.00
N GLU A 136 21.88 -7.88 5.63
CA GLU A 136 20.46 -8.19 5.50
C GLU A 136 20.08 -8.36 4.03
N LEU A 137 18.99 -9.06 3.78
CA LEU A 137 18.39 -9.18 2.45
C LEU A 137 17.22 -8.20 2.34
N ALA A 138 17.34 -7.23 1.43
CA ALA A 138 16.23 -6.39 1.00
C ALA A 138 15.60 -7.00 -0.26
N ILE A 139 14.27 -7.00 -0.34
CA ILE A 139 13.50 -7.53 -1.46
C ILE A 139 12.44 -6.51 -1.87
N ILE A 140 12.25 -6.34 -3.18
CA ILE A 140 11.12 -5.63 -3.77
C ILE A 140 10.29 -6.64 -4.55
N ILE A 141 8.99 -6.74 -4.23
CA ILE A 141 8.04 -7.56 -4.97
C ILE A 141 7.11 -6.63 -5.75
N SER A 142 7.28 -6.57 -7.07
CA SER A 142 6.47 -5.71 -7.95
C SER A 142 5.22 -6.45 -8.42
N THR A 143 4.06 -6.01 -7.95
CA THR A 143 2.75 -6.61 -8.28
C THR A 143 1.81 -5.60 -8.95
N PRO A 144 2.07 -5.16 -10.19
CA PRO A 144 1.21 -4.18 -10.84
C PRO A 144 -0.16 -4.75 -11.20
N THR A 145 -1.04 -3.80 -11.45
CA THR A 145 -2.37 -3.95 -12.04
C THR A 145 -2.47 -3.17 -13.35
N LEU A 146 -3.66 -3.12 -13.95
CA LEU A 146 -3.88 -2.31 -15.15
C LEU A 146 -3.76 -0.79 -14.87
N THR A 147 -3.98 -0.34 -13.64
CA THR A 147 -4.09 1.09 -13.30
C THR A 147 -3.14 1.55 -12.19
N GLU A 148 -2.58 0.61 -11.43
CA GLU A 148 -1.71 0.87 -10.29
C GLU A 148 -0.50 -0.06 -10.36
N GLY A 149 0.68 0.43 -9.97
CA GLY A 149 1.83 -0.41 -9.65
C GLY A 149 1.96 -0.47 -8.15
N TRP A 150 2.15 -1.65 -7.56
CA TRP A 150 2.53 -1.81 -6.16
C TRP A 150 3.90 -2.47 -6.08
N GLU A 151 4.72 -1.99 -5.16
CA GLU A 151 6.05 -2.52 -4.87
C GLU A 151 6.15 -2.71 -3.36
N GLU A 152 6.19 -3.97 -2.91
CA GLU A 152 6.36 -4.31 -1.49
C GLU A 152 7.86 -4.39 -1.17
N TYR A 153 8.32 -3.54 -0.24
CA TYR A 153 9.70 -3.48 0.24
C TYR A 153 9.82 -4.26 1.54
N ILE A 154 10.57 -5.35 1.54
CA ILE A 154 10.76 -6.23 2.70
C ILE A 154 12.24 -6.31 3.03
N ILE A 155 12.60 -6.18 4.31
CA ILE A 155 13.97 -6.41 4.79
C ILE A 155 13.97 -7.60 5.74
N ILE A 156 14.90 -8.52 5.49
CA ILE A 156 15.04 -9.80 6.19
C ILE A 156 16.42 -9.87 6.84
N LYS A 157 16.45 -10.19 8.13
CA LYS A 157 17.69 -10.44 8.88
C LYS A 157 17.81 -11.91 9.27
N GLU A 158 19.03 -12.43 9.23
CA GLU A 158 19.35 -13.73 9.82
C GLU A 158 19.66 -13.56 11.31
N ASN A 159 18.87 -14.22 12.17
CA ASN A 159 19.07 -14.28 13.60
C ASN A 159 19.24 -15.75 14.03
N ASP A 160 20.40 -16.09 14.57
CA ASP A 160 20.72 -17.43 15.10
C ASP A 160 20.42 -18.59 14.11
N GLY A 161 20.68 -18.39 12.81
CA GLY A 161 20.41 -19.39 11.77
C GLY A 161 18.95 -19.48 11.32
N SER A 162 18.14 -18.47 11.63
CA SER A 162 16.75 -18.33 11.17
C SER A 162 16.52 -16.98 10.50
N LEU A 163 15.68 -16.93 9.46
CA LEU A 163 15.33 -15.68 8.79
C LEU A 163 14.08 -15.07 9.42
N GLU A 164 14.09 -13.75 9.61
CA GLU A 164 12.95 -12.98 10.09
C GLU A 164 12.79 -11.68 9.31
N THR A 165 11.56 -11.32 8.93
CA THR A 165 11.28 -9.98 8.39
C THR A 165 11.38 -8.96 9.52
N ILE A 166 12.13 -7.88 9.28
CA ILE A 166 12.35 -6.81 10.26
C ILE A 166 11.76 -5.46 9.83
N PHE A 167 11.28 -5.38 8.58
CA PHE A 167 10.60 -4.23 8.01
C PHE A 167 9.76 -4.67 6.79
N SER A 168 8.59 -4.06 6.61
CA SER A 168 7.73 -4.16 5.43
C SER A 168 7.01 -2.83 5.18
N ASP A 169 7.03 -2.33 3.96
CA ASP A 169 6.25 -1.16 3.55
C ASP A 169 5.95 -1.22 2.04
N VAL A 170 4.95 -0.47 1.59
CA VAL A 170 4.43 -0.51 0.21
C VAL A 170 4.58 0.82 -0.51
N ALA A 171 5.23 0.79 -1.67
CA ALA A 171 5.18 1.89 -2.63
C ALA A 171 4.06 1.64 -3.66
N TRP A 172 3.50 2.71 -4.22
CA TRP A 172 2.44 2.61 -5.22
C TRP A 172 2.52 3.74 -6.26
N ASN A 173 1.61 3.81 -7.22
CA ASN A 173 1.69 4.81 -8.33
C ASN A 173 1.78 6.29 -7.88
N ARG A 174 1.48 6.57 -6.60
CA ARG A 174 1.54 7.88 -5.96
C ARG A 174 2.34 7.88 -4.67
N SER A 175 3.14 6.84 -4.42
CA SER A 175 4.01 6.69 -3.25
C SER A 175 5.33 6.07 -3.66
N SER A 176 6.44 6.61 -3.20
CA SER A 176 7.78 6.08 -3.47
C SER A 176 8.49 5.81 -2.16
N ILE A 177 9.12 4.65 -2.06
CA ILE A 177 10.03 4.30 -0.97
C ILE A 177 11.45 4.39 -1.50
N TYR A 178 12.29 5.11 -0.78
CA TYR A 178 13.70 5.23 -1.07
C TYR A 178 14.47 4.56 0.05
N LEU A 179 15.12 3.43 -0.24
CA LEU A 179 15.97 2.69 0.68
C LEU A 179 17.44 2.87 0.27
N ASN A 180 18.34 3.07 1.22
CA ASN A 180 19.78 3.05 0.99
C ASN A 180 20.44 1.75 1.50
N LYS A 181 21.71 1.53 1.15
CA LYS A 181 22.45 0.31 1.51
C LYS A 181 22.73 0.14 3.01
N TYR A 182 22.41 1.13 3.84
CA TYR A 182 22.61 1.11 5.28
C TYR A 182 21.29 1.10 6.08
N GLY A 183 20.17 0.81 5.42
CA GLY A 183 18.87 0.67 6.06
C GLY A 183 18.20 2.00 6.41
N TYR A 184 18.71 3.14 5.96
CA TYR A 184 18.00 4.42 6.04
C TYR A 184 17.02 4.53 4.87
N PHE A 185 15.80 4.98 5.17
CA PHE A 185 14.79 5.14 4.14
C PHE A 185 13.86 6.32 4.39
N TYR A 186 13.16 6.71 3.33
CA TYR A 186 12.01 7.61 3.42
C TYR A 186 10.92 7.21 2.44
N ASN A 187 9.68 7.51 2.83
CA ASN A 187 8.49 7.41 2.01
C ASN A 187 8.04 8.82 1.59
N ASP A 188 7.66 8.96 0.32
CA ASP A 188 7.08 10.16 -0.27
C ASP A 188 5.78 9.77 -0.97
N ALA A 189 4.63 10.24 -0.48
CA ALA A 189 3.32 9.85 -1.01
C ALA A 189 2.35 11.02 -1.21
N SER A 190 1.50 10.91 -2.23
CA SER A 190 0.50 11.91 -2.56
C SER A 190 -0.87 11.50 -2.03
N GLY A 191 -1.40 12.27 -1.08
CA GLY A 191 -2.73 12.06 -0.49
C GLY A 191 -3.90 12.54 -1.33
N GLY A 192 -3.65 13.28 -2.40
CA GLY A 192 -4.71 13.79 -3.26
C GLY A 192 -4.38 15.19 -3.77
N ALA A 193 -5.44 15.92 -4.07
CA ALA A 193 -5.43 17.26 -4.64
C ALA A 193 -4.27 18.15 -4.15
N PHE A 194 -4.17 18.36 -2.84
CA PHE A 194 -3.18 19.27 -2.25
C PHE A 194 -2.48 18.67 -1.03
N THR A 195 -2.64 17.37 -0.78
CA THR A 195 -2.10 16.70 0.40
C THR A 195 -0.95 15.79 0.01
N HIS A 196 0.10 15.84 0.78
CA HIS A 196 1.30 15.04 0.62
C HIS A 196 1.72 14.49 1.99
N TYR A 197 2.22 13.26 1.97
CA TYR A 197 2.65 12.49 3.12
C TYR A 197 4.13 12.20 2.96
N PHE A 198 4.83 12.24 4.07
CA PHE A 198 6.24 11.92 4.09
C PHE A 198 6.56 11.18 5.38
N ARG A 199 7.42 10.16 5.32
CA ARG A 199 7.87 9.41 6.51
C ARG A 199 9.35 9.12 6.40
N LYS A 200 10.06 9.18 7.52
CA LYS A 200 11.48 8.84 7.61
C LYS A 200 11.76 7.90 8.76
N GLY A 201 12.69 6.99 8.51
CA GLY A 201 13.22 6.10 9.52
C GLY A 201 14.49 5.42 9.06
N TYR A 202 15.02 4.58 9.93
CA TYR A 202 16.11 3.69 9.55
C TYR A 202 16.07 2.40 10.37
N ILE A 203 16.81 1.40 9.91
CA ILE A 203 17.01 0.14 10.60
C ILE A 203 18.44 0.12 11.13
N ASP A 204 18.59 -0.13 12.43
CA ASP A 204 19.92 -0.24 13.06
C ASP A 204 20.58 -1.61 12.81
N ALA A 205 21.82 -1.75 13.26
CA ALA A 205 22.60 -2.99 13.24
C ALA A 205 21.86 -4.19 13.86
N GLY A 206 21.05 -3.95 14.89
CA GLY A 206 20.25 -4.97 15.56
C GLY A 206 19.00 -5.39 14.80
N GLY A 207 18.74 -4.82 13.62
CA GLY A 207 17.50 -5.01 12.87
C GLY A 207 16.30 -4.28 13.48
N LYS A 208 16.52 -3.31 14.37
CA LYS A 208 15.44 -2.53 14.98
C LYS A 208 15.10 -1.34 14.11
N TYR A 209 13.83 -1.17 13.81
CA TYR A 209 13.31 0.05 13.18
C TYR A 209 13.32 1.24 14.16
N HIS A 210 13.80 2.39 13.68
CA HIS A 210 13.80 3.67 14.36
C HIS A 210 12.99 4.69 13.56
N PHE A 211 11.80 5.01 14.05
CA PHE A 211 11.00 6.12 13.55
C PHE A 211 11.69 7.46 13.86
N LEU A 212 11.85 8.29 12.83
CA LEU A 212 12.39 9.65 12.99
C LEU A 212 11.24 10.65 13.06
N TYR A 213 10.49 10.78 11.97
CA TYR A 213 9.28 11.58 11.91
C TYR A 213 8.44 11.19 10.69
N SER A 214 7.20 11.59 10.71
CA SER A 214 6.36 11.72 9.52
C SER A 214 5.80 13.14 9.44
N ASP A 215 5.37 13.54 8.26
CA ASP A 215 4.61 14.76 8.10
C ASP A 215 3.49 14.61 7.07
N VAL A 216 2.47 15.43 7.30
CA VAL A 216 1.40 15.70 6.35
C VAL A 216 1.52 17.15 5.93
N SER A 217 1.79 17.38 4.67
CA SER A 217 1.77 18.71 4.08
C SER A 217 0.47 18.91 3.29
N SER A 218 -0.10 20.11 3.37
CA SER A 218 -1.33 20.45 2.67
C SER A 218 -1.29 21.86 2.10
N GLY A 219 -1.52 21.98 0.80
CA GLY A 219 -1.72 23.25 0.12
C GLY A 219 -3.02 23.92 0.56
N VAL A 220 -2.93 25.16 1.00
CA VAL A 220 -4.11 25.95 1.39
C VAL A 220 -4.62 26.68 0.17
N ILE A 221 -5.62 26.12 -0.50
CA ILE A 221 -6.36 26.81 -1.56
C ILE A 221 -7.20 27.91 -0.90
N ASN A 222 -6.68 29.11 -0.64
CA ASN A 222 -7.45 30.36 -0.44
C ASN A 222 -6.56 31.58 -0.13
N ASP A 223 -7.08 32.77 -0.47
CA ASP A 223 -6.66 34.16 -0.19
C ASP A 223 -5.21 34.59 -0.51
N PHE A 224 -4.28 33.67 -0.68
CA PHE A 224 -2.90 33.95 -1.04
C PHE A 224 -2.62 33.42 -2.45
N ASP A 225 -2.18 34.30 -3.35
CA ASP A 225 -1.75 33.94 -4.71
C ASP A 225 -0.39 33.20 -4.72
N GLU A 226 0.23 33.01 -3.55
CA GLU A 226 1.53 32.36 -3.37
C GLU A 226 1.31 30.97 -2.78
N GLY A 227 1.99 29.94 -3.31
CA GLY A 227 1.87 28.52 -2.92
C GLY A 227 2.13 28.29 -1.43
N PHE A 228 1.11 28.54 -0.61
CA PHE A 228 1.17 28.48 0.84
C PHE A 228 0.84 27.06 1.30
N LEU A 229 1.72 26.53 2.14
CA LEU A 229 1.68 25.16 2.63
C LEU A 229 1.56 25.14 4.14
N MET A 230 0.74 24.23 4.64
CA MET A 230 0.71 23.86 6.05
C MET A 230 1.35 22.49 6.21
N PHE A 231 2.09 22.29 7.30
CA PHE A 231 2.68 21.01 7.67
C PHE A 231 2.23 20.62 9.08
N SER A 232 1.95 19.33 9.26
CA SER A 232 1.79 18.65 10.54
C SER A 232 2.91 17.62 10.66
N PHE A 233 3.75 17.71 11.69
CA PHE A 233 4.85 16.77 11.93
C PHE A 233 4.55 15.90 13.14
N ASP A 234 4.63 14.59 12.98
CA ASP A 234 4.60 13.60 14.06
C ASP A 234 6.03 13.09 14.32
N PHE A 235 6.48 13.21 15.58
CA PHE A 235 7.79 12.74 16.04
C PHE A 235 7.71 11.52 16.99
N ASN A 236 6.49 11.07 17.29
CA ASN A 236 6.17 10.04 18.28
C ASN A 236 5.60 8.75 17.69
N ASP A 237 5.36 8.69 16.38
CA ASP A 237 4.81 7.52 15.66
C ASP A 237 3.38 7.21 16.13
N THR A 238 2.54 8.24 16.16
CA THR A 238 1.17 8.26 16.66
C THR A 238 0.21 8.73 15.56
N GLU A 239 0.19 8.01 14.45
CA GLU A 239 -0.52 8.38 13.21
C GLU A 239 -2.01 8.77 13.41
N ASP A 240 -2.70 8.18 14.40
CA ASP A 240 -4.11 8.47 14.71
C ASP A 240 -4.33 9.57 15.77
N ASP A 241 -3.26 10.10 16.39
CA ASP A 241 -3.33 11.08 17.47
C ASP A 241 -2.66 12.40 17.07
N GLU A 242 -3.39 13.26 16.36
CA GLU A 242 -2.91 14.61 16.00
C GLU A 242 -2.69 15.54 17.21
N SER A 243 -2.93 15.11 18.46
CA SER A 243 -2.85 16.00 19.63
C SER A 243 -1.43 16.35 20.06
N ASP A 244 -0.43 15.57 19.63
CA ASP A 244 0.99 15.82 19.87
C ASP A 244 1.77 16.26 18.62
N ASP A 245 1.07 16.40 17.49
CA ASP A 245 1.60 16.94 16.25
C ASP A 245 2.18 18.36 16.43
N ILE A 246 3.24 18.60 15.67
CA ILE A 246 3.96 19.86 15.62
C ILE A 246 3.66 20.57 14.29
N TYR A 247 3.07 21.76 14.38
CA TYR A 247 2.64 22.49 13.20
C TYR A 247 3.64 23.56 12.74
N THR A 248 3.76 23.68 11.42
CA THR A 248 4.41 24.81 10.75
C THR A 248 3.69 25.16 9.45
N TYR A 249 4.11 26.24 8.79
CA TYR A 249 3.69 26.60 7.45
C TYR A 249 4.85 27.22 6.69
N ALA A 250 4.84 27.10 5.37
CA ALA A 250 5.86 27.69 4.50
C ALA A 250 5.23 28.23 3.21
N VAL A 251 6.07 28.87 2.40
CA VAL A 251 5.71 29.31 1.06
C VAL A 251 6.63 28.60 0.08
N GLU A 252 6.05 27.95 -0.93
CA GLU A 252 6.79 27.38 -2.05
C GLU A 252 7.60 28.46 -2.77
N ASP A 253 8.83 28.12 -3.13
CA ASP A 253 9.63 28.97 -4.01
C ASP A 253 9.24 28.71 -5.47
N ALA A 254 8.27 29.47 -5.97
CA ALA A 254 7.78 29.39 -7.35
C ALA A 254 8.87 29.61 -8.43
N ALA A 255 10.08 30.04 -8.06
CA ALA A 255 11.21 30.15 -8.97
C ALA A 255 11.92 28.79 -9.22
N SER A 256 11.60 27.72 -8.48
CA SER A 256 12.19 26.39 -8.66
C SER A 256 11.53 25.62 -9.82
N ASP A 257 11.60 26.18 -11.03
CA ASP A 257 11.20 25.51 -12.29
C ASP A 257 12.32 24.56 -12.80
N THR A 258 13.30 24.24 -11.95
CA THR A 258 14.40 23.34 -12.25
C THR A 258 13.97 21.91 -11.96
N GLU A 259 14.35 20.97 -12.86
CA GLU A 259 14.21 19.53 -12.69
C GLU A 259 14.32 19.12 -11.22
N ILE A 260 13.38 18.32 -10.74
CA ILE A 260 13.32 17.85 -9.34
C ILE A 260 14.68 17.22 -9.00
N ASP A 261 15.54 18.01 -8.35
CA ASP A 261 16.86 17.57 -7.94
C ASP A 261 16.74 16.97 -6.54
N TRP A 262 16.28 15.72 -6.52
CA TRP A 262 16.21 14.85 -5.35
C TRP A 262 17.54 14.79 -4.57
N THR A 263 18.66 15.19 -5.18
CA THR A 263 19.99 15.10 -4.60
C THR A 263 20.49 16.41 -3.97
N GLN A 264 19.99 17.59 -4.38
CA GLN A 264 20.54 18.88 -3.91
C GLN A 264 19.55 20.02 -3.58
N GLY A 265 18.23 19.80 -3.60
CA GLY A 265 17.25 20.90 -3.41
C GLY A 265 16.29 20.80 -2.23
N HIS A 266 16.13 19.63 -1.62
CA HIS A 266 14.98 19.36 -0.74
C HIS A 266 15.38 19.32 0.74
N ARG A 267 14.59 19.98 1.60
CA ARG A 267 14.75 19.93 3.07
C ARG A 267 14.47 18.55 3.66
N GLY A 268 14.11 17.59 2.81
CA GLY A 268 13.95 16.19 3.15
C GLY A 268 12.60 15.85 3.80
N PHE A 269 11.60 16.72 3.69
CA PHE A 269 10.21 16.45 4.11
C PHE A 269 9.19 16.99 3.10
N TYR A 270 9.66 17.62 2.01
CA TYR A 270 8.80 18.15 0.96
C TYR A 270 9.54 18.23 -0.36
N TYR A 271 8.83 17.91 -1.45
CA TYR A 271 9.41 17.75 -2.79
C TYR A 271 9.47 19.06 -3.59
N PHE A 272 8.92 20.18 -3.12
CA PHE A 272 9.23 21.51 -3.68
C PHE A 272 10.22 22.28 -2.80
N SER A 273 10.92 23.23 -3.42
CA SER A 273 11.74 24.19 -2.68
C SER A 273 10.85 25.11 -1.84
N LEU A 274 11.26 25.39 -0.61
CA LEU A 274 10.56 26.29 0.31
C LEU A 274 11.38 27.57 0.49
N LYS A 275 10.71 28.73 0.55
CA LYS A 275 11.36 30.02 0.82
C LYS A 275 11.92 30.07 2.25
N ASP A 276 13.18 30.47 2.38
CA ASP A 276 13.84 30.78 3.67
C ASP A 276 13.40 32.15 4.21
N ASP A 277 12.13 32.31 4.56
CA ASP A 277 11.56 33.57 5.02
C ASP A 277 10.95 33.46 6.42
N ASP A 278 11.75 33.77 7.46
CA ASP A 278 11.25 33.77 8.84
C ASP A 278 10.23 34.90 9.10
N SER A 279 10.13 35.92 8.22
CA SER A 279 9.22 37.05 8.43
C SER A 279 7.75 36.64 8.37
N ILE A 280 7.44 35.52 7.71
CA ILE A 280 6.07 34.98 7.65
C ILE A 280 5.54 34.52 9.01
N TYR A 281 6.42 34.33 10.01
CA TYR A 281 6.07 33.93 11.38
C TYR A 281 5.99 35.10 12.37
N GLU A 282 6.22 36.34 11.93
CA GLU A 282 6.02 37.52 12.76
C GLU A 282 4.52 37.76 13.03
N ASP A 283 4.15 38.30 14.21
CA ASP A 283 2.74 38.58 14.55
C ASP A 283 2.04 39.53 13.56
N SER A 284 2.84 40.31 12.82
CA SER A 284 2.34 41.22 11.79
C SER A 284 2.08 40.54 10.45
N SER A 285 2.59 39.33 10.24
CA SER A 285 2.46 38.58 9.00
C SER A 285 1.00 38.24 8.70
N PRO A 286 0.51 38.47 7.47
CA PRO A 286 -0.83 38.06 7.08
C PRO A 286 -0.99 36.53 7.12
N TYR A 287 0.09 35.77 6.90
CA TYR A 287 0.09 34.30 6.98
C TYR A 287 -0.17 33.83 8.41
N LYS A 288 0.58 34.36 9.38
CA LYS A 288 0.37 34.03 10.80
C LYS A 288 -1.02 34.40 11.27
N GLN A 289 -1.51 35.57 10.89
CA GLN A 289 -2.85 36.03 11.26
C GLN A 289 -3.95 35.16 10.64
N HIS A 290 -3.78 34.74 9.38
CA HIS A 290 -4.68 33.80 8.72
C HIS A 290 -4.70 32.47 9.49
N PHE A 291 -3.52 31.92 9.77
CA PHE A 291 -3.37 30.66 10.50
C PHE A 291 -4.05 30.72 11.88
N GLN A 292 -3.75 31.73 12.68
CA GLN A 292 -4.34 31.93 14.01
C GLN A 292 -5.86 32.09 14.00
N LYS A 293 -6.43 32.61 12.91
CA LYS A 293 -7.88 32.82 12.77
C LYS A 293 -8.63 31.54 12.40
N HIS A 294 -8.02 30.65 11.63
CA HIS A 294 -8.69 29.51 11.00
C HIS A 294 -8.39 28.17 11.68
N MET A 295 -7.37 28.11 12.56
CA MET A 295 -6.95 26.92 13.28
C MET A 295 -7.76 26.70 14.57
N SER A 296 -7.90 25.43 14.99
CA SER A 296 -8.54 25.05 16.26
C SER A 296 -7.72 25.54 17.47
N TYR A 297 -8.35 25.61 18.64
CA TYR A 297 -7.72 26.10 19.88
C TYR A 297 -6.49 25.27 20.31
N ASP A 298 -6.31 24.05 19.81
CA ASP A 298 -5.24 23.16 20.25
C ASP A 298 -3.94 23.36 19.45
N MET A 299 -3.99 24.04 18.30
CA MET A 299 -2.84 24.27 17.41
C MET A 299 -2.17 25.64 17.63
N GLN A 300 -2.16 26.14 18.88
CA GLN A 300 -1.73 27.51 19.21
C GLN A 300 -0.23 27.80 19.03
N LYS A 301 0.60 26.76 18.92
CA LYS A 301 2.05 26.92 18.78
C LYS A 301 2.49 26.47 17.39
N VAL A 302 2.97 27.45 16.63
CA VAL A 302 3.61 27.23 15.33
C VAL A 302 5.10 27.42 15.48
N TYR A 303 5.86 26.54 14.87
CA TYR A 303 7.31 26.59 14.82
C TYR A 303 7.78 27.09 13.46
N THR A 304 8.91 27.78 13.42
CA THR A 304 9.59 28.12 12.17
C THR A 304 10.15 26.86 11.51
N ILE A 305 10.34 26.86 10.18
CA ILE A 305 11.00 25.73 9.50
C ILE A 305 12.36 25.41 10.14
N LYS A 306 13.15 26.43 10.52
CA LYS A 306 14.45 26.21 11.19
C LYS A 306 14.33 25.51 12.54
N GLU A 307 13.27 25.78 13.29
CA GLU A 307 12.99 25.06 14.54
C GLU A 307 12.60 23.61 14.26
N ILE A 308 11.80 23.35 13.23
CA ILE A 308 11.46 21.98 12.79
C ILE A 308 12.71 21.21 12.35
N GLU A 309 13.57 21.79 11.52
CA GLU A 309 14.83 21.17 11.09
C GLU A 309 15.74 20.85 12.27
N LYS A 310 15.74 21.73 13.29
CA LYS A 310 16.45 21.46 14.53
C LYS A 310 15.84 20.27 15.28
N MET A 311 14.50 20.16 15.36
CA MET A 311 13.83 19.03 16.00
C MET A 311 14.11 17.71 15.27
N ILE A 312 14.09 17.73 13.93
CA ILE A 312 14.48 16.58 13.10
C ILE A 312 15.92 16.17 13.41
N SER A 313 16.87 17.12 13.38
CA SER A 313 18.27 16.82 13.69
C SER A 313 18.48 16.32 15.12
N ASP A 314 17.78 16.90 16.10
CA ASP A 314 17.84 16.45 17.50
C ASP A 314 17.29 15.02 17.63
N LYS A 315 16.21 14.69 16.91
CA LYS A 315 15.60 13.36 16.88
C LYS A 315 16.49 12.32 16.19
N GLU A 316 17.12 12.67 15.07
CA GLU A 316 18.12 11.83 14.40
C GLU A 316 19.27 11.46 15.36
N ILE A 317 19.81 12.44 16.09
CA ILE A 317 20.86 12.22 17.09
C ILE A 317 20.34 11.38 18.26
N GLN A 318 19.11 11.62 18.72
CA GLN A 318 18.50 10.89 19.82
C GLN A 318 18.29 9.42 19.49
N GLU A 319 17.84 9.10 18.27
CA GLU A 319 17.63 7.71 17.84
C GLU A 319 18.96 7.00 17.54
N GLY A 320 20.03 7.75 17.27
CA GLY A 320 21.37 7.19 17.02
C GLY A 320 21.75 7.13 15.55
N LEU A 321 21.06 7.87 14.68
CA LEU A 321 21.38 7.95 13.26
C LEU A 321 22.75 8.60 13.07
N THR A 322 23.59 7.97 12.25
CA THR A 322 24.90 8.50 11.89
C THR A 322 24.90 9.09 10.49
N GLU A 323 25.80 10.04 10.22
CA GLU A 323 25.96 10.60 8.87
C GLU A 323 26.35 9.55 7.82
N ILE A 324 27.03 8.48 8.21
CA ILE A 324 27.38 7.39 7.28
C ILE A 324 26.12 6.64 6.86
N VAL A 325 25.28 6.28 7.83
CA VAL A 325 24.01 5.57 7.58
C VAL A 325 23.06 6.45 6.78
N LYS A 326 22.90 7.73 7.16
CA LYS A 326 22.02 8.69 6.50
C LYS A 326 22.39 8.95 5.04
N ASN A 327 23.68 9.07 4.73
CA ASN A 327 24.18 9.40 3.40
C ASN A 327 24.66 8.16 2.63
N GLY A 328 24.16 6.97 2.97
CA GLY A 328 24.43 5.75 2.22
C GLY A 328 23.98 5.83 0.76
N GLU A 329 24.70 5.17 -0.13
CA GLU A 329 24.32 5.02 -1.53
C GLU A 329 23.09 4.10 -1.68
N ALA A 330 22.42 4.16 -2.84
CA ALA A 330 21.36 3.22 -3.16
C ALA A 330 21.88 1.76 -3.17
N PRO A 331 21.05 0.77 -2.80
CA PRO A 331 21.41 -0.64 -2.91
C PRO A 331 21.68 -1.05 -4.36
N GLU A 332 22.55 -2.04 -4.53
CA GLU A 332 22.79 -2.68 -5.82
C GLU A 332 21.72 -3.75 -6.07
N TRP A 333 20.58 -3.31 -6.60
CA TRP A 333 19.45 -4.19 -6.89
C TRP A 333 19.75 -5.18 -8.03
N GLN A 334 19.32 -6.42 -7.84
CA GLN A 334 19.41 -7.53 -8.79
C GLN A 334 18.02 -8.09 -9.04
N GLU A 335 17.64 -8.28 -10.30
CA GLU A 335 16.41 -8.98 -10.66
C GLU A 335 16.58 -10.48 -10.40
N LEU A 336 15.64 -11.08 -9.69
CA LEU A 336 15.65 -12.51 -9.34
C LEU A 336 15.01 -13.34 -10.46
N GLU A 337 15.72 -14.34 -10.96
CA GLU A 337 15.10 -15.41 -11.74
C GLU A 337 14.41 -16.41 -10.80
N TYR A 338 13.08 -16.49 -10.85
CA TYR A 338 12.28 -17.45 -10.07
C TYR A 338 11.55 -18.44 -10.97
N THR A 339 11.20 -19.62 -10.42
CA THR A 339 10.61 -20.74 -11.20
C THR A 339 9.18 -21.09 -10.80
N PHE A 340 8.58 -20.39 -9.84
CA PHE A 340 7.20 -20.61 -9.44
C PHE A 340 6.26 -19.70 -10.25
N GLU A 341 5.03 -20.18 -10.51
CA GLU A 341 3.94 -19.33 -10.97
C GLU A 341 3.16 -18.88 -9.73
N PRO A 342 2.99 -17.57 -9.48
CA PRO A 342 2.25 -17.10 -8.33
C PRO A 342 0.83 -17.67 -8.34
N TYR A 343 0.43 -18.26 -7.22
CA TYR A 343 -0.95 -18.60 -6.96
C TYR A 343 -1.72 -17.33 -6.64
N ILE A 344 -2.36 -16.79 -7.65
CA ILE A 344 -3.31 -15.69 -7.48
C ILE A 344 -4.63 -16.35 -7.06
N ALA A 345 -5.07 -16.20 -5.81
CA ALA A 345 -6.26 -16.89 -5.29
C ALA A 345 -7.54 -16.58 -6.11
N SER A 346 -7.55 -15.42 -6.77
CA SER A 346 -8.58 -15.01 -7.72
C SER A 346 -8.59 -15.84 -9.01
N TYR A 347 -7.50 -16.55 -9.35
CA TYR A 347 -7.36 -17.51 -10.45
C TYR A 347 -7.58 -18.94 -9.97
N ASN A 348 -8.70 -19.55 -10.36
CA ASN A 348 -8.97 -20.96 -10.06
C ASN A 348 -9.44 -21.72 -11.32
N ASP A 349 -8.86 -22.91 -11.55
CA ASP A 349 -9.31 -23.86 -12.59
C ASP A 349 -10.73 -24.40 -12.30
N ASP A 350 -11.14 -24.41 -11.03
CA ASP A 350 -12.45 -24.88 -10.55
C ASP A 350 -13.50 -23.75 -10.46
N ASN A 351 -13.27 -22.60 -11.08
CA ASN A 351 -14.28 -21.53 -11.08
C ASN A 351 -15.53 -21.93 -11.87
N ILE A 352 -16.64 -21.23 -11.62
CA ILE A 352 -17.94 -21.46 -12.24
C ILE A 352 -17.88 -21.42 -13.77
N LEU A 353 -16.90 -20.69 -14.34
CA LEU A 353 -16.73 -20.55 -15.78
C LEU A 353 -15.94 -21.72 -16.42
N GLY A 354 -15.31 -22.57 -15.61
CA GLY A 354 -14.56 -23.75 -16.07
C GLY A 354 -13.29 -23.42 -16.85
N TYR A 355 -12.67 -22.26 -16.59
CA TYR A 355 -11.34 -21.89 -17.08
C TYR A 355 -10.71 -20.84 -16.17
N LYS A 356 -9.38 -20.77 -16.08
CA LYS A 356 -8.66 -19.78 -15.27
C LYS A 356 -9.10 -18.34 -15.56
N GLU A 357 -9.63 -17.67 -14.56
CA GLU A 357 -10.15 -16.31 -14.65
C GLU A 357 -10.09 -15.60 -13.29
N PHE A 358 -10.00 -14.26 -13.27
CA PHE A 358 -9.93 -13.43 -12.04
C PHE A 358 -11.30 -13.34 -11.36
N PHE A 359 -11.34 -13.58 -10.04
CA PHE A 359 -12.48 -13.40 -9.16
C PHE A 359 -12.12 -12.61 -7.87
N PRO A 360 -13.06 -11.89 -7.24
CA PRO A 360 -14.43 -11.70 -7.71
C PRO A 360 -14.51 -10.83 -8.96
N ILE A 361 -15.55 -11.01 -9.76
CA ILE A 361 -15.88 -10.14 -10.89
C ILE A 361 -16.84 -9.07 -10.38
N GLY A 362 -16.37 -7.82 -10.35
CA GLY A 362 -17.18 -6.65 -10.04
C GLY A 362 -18.10 -6.28 -11.22
N PHE A 363 -19.36 -5.98 -10.91
CA PHE A 363 -20.35 -5.47 -11.84
C PHE A 363 -21.05 -4.25 -11.26
N GLU A 364 -21.40 -3.31 -12.14
CA GLU A 364 -22.18 -2.13 -11.81
C GLU A 364 -23.36 -2.00 -12.78
N LEU A 365 -24.54 -1.71 -12.23
CA LEU A 365 -25.70 -1.25 -12.96
C LEU A 365 -25.91 0.22 -12.62
N CYS A 366 -25.76 1.10 -13.63
CA CYS A 366 -26.09 2.52 -13.48
C CYS A 366 -27.18 2.91 -14.48
N ASN A 367 -28.28 3.47 -13.97
CA ASN A 367 -29.35 4.01 -14.80
C ASN A 367 -29.15 5.52 -15.09
N GLU A 368 -30.02 6.10 -15.93
CA GLU A 368 -29.99 7.53 -16.25
C GLU A 368 -30.28 8.44 -15.05
N ASP A 369 -30.96 7.91 -14.03
CA ASP A 369 -31.35 8.63 -12.81
C ASP A 369 -30.24 8.69 -11.74
N GLY A 370 -29.07 8.08 -12.01
CA GLY A 370 -27.89 8.17 -11.15
C GLY A 370 -27.93 7.25 -9.93
N PHE A 371 -28.64 6.12 -10.01
CA PHE A 371 -28.49 5.03 -9.04
C PHE A 371 -27.33 4.13 -9.46
N ASN A 372 -26.57 3.65 -8.47
CA ASN A 372 -25.48 2.70 -8.66
C ASN A 372 -25.82 1.44 -7.84
N VAL A 373 -25.99 0.32 -8.54
CA VAL A 373 -26.00 -1.01 -7.93
C VAL A 373 -24.64 -1.63 -8.22
N GLY A 374 -23.92 -2.05 -7.19
CA GLY A 374 -22.72 -2.87 -7.34
C GLY A 374 -22.97 -4.31 -6.99
N MET A 375 -22.32 -5.22 -7.70
CA MET A 375 -22.34 -6.65 -7.43
C MET A 375 -20.93 -7.23 -7.53
N SER A 376 -20.54 -8.01 -6.54
CA SER A 376 -19.33 -8.85 -6.55
C SER A 376 -19.74 -10.29 -6.80
N LEU A 377 -19.31 -10.88 -7.92
CA LEU A 377 -19.54 -12.29 -8.25
C LEU A 377 -18.30 -13.11 -7.92
N GLU A 378 -18.43 -14.13 -7.08
CA GLU A 378 -17.37 -15.02 -6.63
C GLU A 378 -17.12 -16.20 -7.58
N ALA A 379 -15.97 -16.85 -7.44
CA ALA A 379 -15.55 -17.96 -8.30
C ALA A 379 -16.51 -19.16 -8.23
N ASN A 380 -17.20 -19.36 -7.12
CA ASN A 380 -18.19 -20.43 -6.95
C ASN A 380 -19.59 -20.06 -7.47
N GLY A 381 -19.76 -18.85 -8.02
CA GLY A 381 -21.03 -18.32 -8.51
C GLY A 381 -21.89 -17.59 -7.47
N GLU A 382 -21.50 -17.58 -6.19
CA GLU A 382 -22.14 -16.75 -5.17
C GLU A 382 -21.89 -15.28 -5.48
N PHE A 383 -22.83 -14.41 -5.11
CA PHE A 383 -22.63 -12.97 -5.25
C PHE A 383 -23.19 -12.21 -4.05
N ALA A 384 -22.59 -11.04 -3.80
CA ALA A 384 -23.10 -10.01 -2.92
C ALA A 384 -23.36 -8.75 -3.74
N CYS A 385 -24.44 -8.04 -3.43
CA CYS A 385 -24.85 -6.85 -4.16
C CYS A 385 -25.30 -5.75 -3.21
N SER A 386 -24.97 -4.51 -3.52
CA SER A 386 -25.28 -3.33 -2.71
C SER A 386 -25.83 -2.23 -3.60
N TYR A 387 -26.97 -1.68 -3.19
CA TYR A 387 -27.71 -0.62 -3.87
C TYR A 387 -27.82 0.61 -2.98
N PHE A 388 -27.62 1.79 -3.55
CA PHE A 388 -27.92 3.05 -2.89
C PHE A 388 -28.30 4.16 -3.88
N THR A 389 -29.24 5.01 -3.49
CA THR A 389 -29.69 6.15 -4.31
C THR A 389 -28.83 7.38 -4.05
N ASN A 390 -27.74 7.51 -4.82
CA ASN A 390 -26.93 8.73 -4.98
C ASN A 390 -26.35 9.34 -3.67
N TYR A 391 -25.02 9.40 -3.59
CA TYR A 391 -24.27 9.98 -2.46
C TYR A 391 -24.73 11.39 -2.05
N ARG A 392 -25.28 12.19 -3.00
CA ARG A 392 -25.74 13.57 -2.73
C ARG A 392 -26.97 13.67 -1.85
N ALA A 393 -27.80 12.62 -1.70
CA ALA A 393 -28.98 12.64 -0.85
C ALA A 393 -28.64 13.01 0.61
N ARG A 394 -27.45 12.60 1.09
CA ARG A 394 -26.93 12.94 2.43
C ARG A 394 -26.76 14.44 2.66
N SER A 395 -26.32 15.17 1.63
CA SER A 395 -26.09 16.62 1.75
C SER A 395 -27.39 17.44 1.73
N GLU A 396 -28.44 16.91 1.11
CA GLU A 396 -29.72 17.60 0.93
C GLU A 396 -30.79 17.22 1.97
N GLY A 397 -30.48 16.27 2.87
CA GLY A 397 -31.43 15.79 3.89
C GLY A 397 -32.62 15.03 3.29
N LYS A 398 -32.42 14.37 2.15
CA LYS A 398 -33.43 13.49 1.54
C LYS A 398 -33.33 12.07 2.13
N ASP A 399 -34.44 11.34 2.10
CA ASP A 399 -34.45 9.90 2.38
C ASP A 399 -33.49 9.20 1.41
N ASP A 400 -32.70 8.27 1.95
CA ASP A 400 -31.69 7.51 1.20
C ASP A 400 -32.23 6.09 0.98
N GLU A 401 -32.48 5.71 -0.26
CA GLU A 401 -32.94 4.34 -0.54
C GLU A 401 -31.73 3.42 -0.68
N ARG A 402 -31.72 2.30 0.05
CA ARG A 402 -30.62 1.36 0.04
C ARG A 402 -31.12 -0.07 0.15
N ASN A 403 -30.35 -1.02 -0.32
CA ASN A 403 -30.46 -2.40 0.16
C ASN A 403 -29.18 -3.16 -0.15
N GLU A 404 -29.08 -4.35 0.44
CA GLU A 404 -28.06 -5.33 0.13
C GLU A 404 -28.78 -6.62 -0.27
N SER A 405 -28.16 -7.41 -1.14
CA SER A 405 -28.64 -8.74 -1.48
C SER A 405 -27.49 -9.73 -1.58
N ILE A 406 -27.85 -10.99 -1.45
CA ILE A 406 -26.97 -12.13 -1.71
C ILE A 406 -27.69 -13.06 -2.68
N GLY A 407 -26.92 -13.79 -3.48
CA GLY A 407 -27.47 -14.76 -4.40
C GLY A 407 -26.43 -15.73 -4.92
N SER A 408 -26.85 -16.56 -5.87
CA SER A 408 -25.94 -17.46 -6.58
C SER A 408 -26.38 -17.68 -8.01
N PHE A 409 -25.40 -17.78 -8.90
CA PHE A 409 -25.55 -18.24 -10.26
C PHE A 409 -25.06 -19.69 -10.42
N GLU A 410 -25.64 -20.40 -11.37
CA GLU A 410 -25.09 -21.64 -11.92
C GLU A 410 -24.84 -21.47 -13.43
N VAL A 411 -23.75 -22.01 -13.96
CA VAL A 411 -23.56 -22.10 -15.42
C VAL A 411 -24.47 -23.20 -15.97
N VAL A 412 -25.40 -22.79 -16.84
CA VAL A 412 -26.31 -23.68 -17.55
C VAL A 412 -25.58 -24.35 -18.72
N ASP A 413 -24.92 -23.53 -19.53
CA ASP A 413 -24.12 -23.97 -20.67
C ASP A 413 -23.12 -22.89 -21.10
N LYS A 414 -22.05 -23.38 -21.72
CA LYS A 414 -21.04 -22.57 -22.38
C LYS A 414 -21.46 -22.37 -23.84
N VAL A 415 -21.96 -21.19 -24.18
CA VAL A 415 -22.42 -20.86 -25.54
C VAL A 415 -21.23 -20.92 -26.51
N ASN A 416 -20.09 -20.36 -26.10
CA ASN A 416 -18.78 -20.53 -26.73
C ASN A 416 -17.65 -20.26 -25.71
N ASP A 417 -16.40 -20.16 -26.15
CA ASP A 417 -15.24 -19.94 -25.26
C ASP A 417 -15.23 -18.65 -24.44
N LYS A 418 -16.10 -17.68 -24.77
CA LYS A 418 -16.17 -16.37 -24.12
C LYS A 418 -17.58 -15.95 -23.72
N ILE A 419 -18.59 -16.79 -23.94
CA ILE A 419 -19.99 -16.50 -23.63
C ILE A 419 -20.59 -17.64 -22.83
N TYR A 420 -21.13 -17.30 -21.66
CA TYR A 420 -21.72 -18.24 -20.71
C TYR A 420 -23.18 -17.91 -20.49
N ARG A 421 -24.04 -18.94 -20.47
CA ARG A 421 -25.41 -18.80 -19.98
C ARG A 421 -25.43 -19.14 -18.50
N LEU A 422 -25.81 -18.16 -17.69
CA LEU A 422 -25.95 -18.29 -16.24
C LEU A 422 -27.43 -18.37 -15.87
N LYS A 423 -27.72 -19.07 -14.78
CA LYS A 423 -29.05 -19.10 -14.17
C LYS A 423 -28.96 -18.63 -12.72
N LEU A 424 -29.78 -17.66 -12.35
CA LEU A 424 -29.96 -17.23 -10.96
C LEU A 424 -30.70 -18.32 -10.19
N THR A 425 -30.02 -18.99 -9.28
CA THR A 425 -30.55 -20.13 -8.51
C THR A 425 -30.99 -19.74 -7.10
N TYR A 426 -30.41 -18.68 -6.56
CA TYR A 426 -30.77 -18.11 -5.27
C TYR A 426 -30.65 -16.59 -5.31
N TYR A 427 -31.59 -15.93 -4.64
CA TYR A 427 -31.58 -14.48 -4.43
C TYR A 427 -32.36 -14.15 -3.16
N ALA A 428 -31.77 -13.31 -2.31
CA ALA A 428 -32.42 -12.79 -1.12
C ALA A 428 -31.93 -11.39 -0.78
N LEU A 429 -32.88 -10.52 -0.41
CA LEU A 429 -32.59 -9.21 0.16
C LEU A 429 -32.22 -9.34 1.63
N VAL A 430 -31.20 -8.60 2.06
CA VAL A 430 -30.78 -8.51 3.47
C VAL A 430 -31.84 -7.79 4.30
N ASN A 431 -32.46 -6.74 3.74
CA ASN A 431 -33.51 -5.98 4.40
C ASN A 431 -34.82 -6.08 3.63
N LEU A 432 -35.94 -6.16 4.37
CA LEU A 432 -37.27 -6.23 3.79
C LEU A 432 -37.64 -4.91 3.09
N PRO A 433 -38.01 -4.91 1.79
CA PRO A 433 -38.49 -3.72 1.09
C PRO A 433 -39.66 -3.04 1.80
N GLY A 434 -39.68 -1.70 1.75
CA GLY A 434 -40.66 -0.86 2.41
C GLY A 434 -40.41 -0.64 3.91
N THR A 435 -39.37 -1.24 4.49
CA THR A 435 -38.93 -0.92 5.86
C THR A 435 -37.94 0.24 5.86
N SER A 436 -37.64 0.81 7.04
CA SER A 436 -36.67 1.90 7.14
C SER A 436 -35.94 1.89 8.48
N LYS A 437 -34.75 2.49 8.52
CA LYS A 437 -34.01 2.81 9.74
C LYS A 437 -33.56 4.26 9.72
N VAL A 438 -33.43 4.86 10.90
CA VAL A 438 -32.82 6.19 11.05
C VAL A 438 -31.43 6.00 11.64
N ILE A 439 -30.43 6.61 11.02
CA ILE A 439 -29.05 6.63 11.52
C ILE A 439 -28.64 8.09 11.76
N GLU A 440 -27.75 8.32 12.72
CA GLU A 440 -27.15 9.63 12.92
C GLU A 440 -26.14 9.90 11.80
N GLY A 441 -26.36 10.97 11.03
CA GLY A 441 -25.48 11.41 9.95
C GLY A 441 -24.47 12.46 10.40
N GLY A 442 -23.48 12.73 9.52
CA GLY A 442 -22.50 13.79 9.74
C GLY A 442 -23.15 15.15 10.00
N GLY A 443 -22.66 15.87 11.00
CA GLY A 443 -23.21 17.17 11.41
C GLY A 443 -24.47 17.09 12.28
N GLY A 444 -24.73 15.94 12.92
CA GLY A 444 -25.83 15.77 13.89
C GLY A 444 -27.23 15.75 13.26
N LYS A 445 -27.33 15.39 11.97
CA LYS A 445 -28.60 15.25 11.26
C LYS A 445 -28.97 13.78 11.11
N ASP A 446 -30.18 13.43 11.49
CA ASP A 446 -30.73 12.10 11.24
C ASP A 446 -30.90 11.84 9.74
N ILE A 447 -30.40 10.71 9.26
CA ILE A 447 -30.60 10.20 7.90
C ILE A 447 -31.56 9.02 7.97
N LYS A 448 -32.67 9.12 7.25
CA LYS A 448 -33.62 8.02 7.11
C LYS A 448 -33.24 7.18 5.89
N ILE A 449 -32.88 5.92 6.15
CA ILE A 449 -32.63 4.90 5.13
C ILE A 449 -33.91 4.15 4.88
N VAL A 450 -34.40 4.16 3.64
CA VAL A 450 -35.57 3.40 3.19
C VAL A 450 -35.08 2.16 2.43
N TYR A 451 -35.46 0.98 2.90
CA TYR A 451 -35.07 -0.24 2.22
C TYR A 451 -36.00 -0.53 1.05
N THR A 452 -35.44 -0.78 -0.14
CA THR A 452 -36.19 -0.97 -1.38
C THR A 452 -35.70 -2.22 -2.12
N ASP A 453 -36.39 -2.61 -3.19
CA ASP A 453 -35.93 -3.66 -4.10
C ASP A 453 -34.69 -3.18 -4.88
N ILE A 454 -33.81 -4.13 -5.24
CA ILE A 454 -32.59 -3.83 -5.99
C ILE A 454 -32.88 -3.96 -7.50
N PRO A 455 -32.74 -2.88 -8.29
CA PRO A 455 -32.87 -2.96 -9.74
C PRO A 455 -31.92 -4.00 -10.31
N GLY A 456 -32.40 -4.80 -11.26
CA GLY A 456 -31.58 -5.85 -11.90
C GLY A 456 -31.92 -7.27 -11.47
N PHE A 457 -32.66 -7.43 -10.36
CA PHE A 457 -33.09 -8.73 -9.83
C PHE A 457 -34.57 -8.76 -9.42
N ASP A 458 -35.23 -7.60 -9.42
CA ASP A 458 -36.55 -7.34 -8.82
C ASP A 458 -37.75 -7.69 -9.71
N ASP A 459 -37.51 -8.09 -10.94
CA ASP A 459 -38.53 -8.35 -11.97
C ASP A 459 -38.68 -9.82 -12.34
N GLY A 460 -37.97 -10.71 -11.66
CA GLY A 460 -38.05 -12.15 -11.85
C GLY A 460 -37.21 -12.69 -13.00
N GLY A 461 -36.21 -11.95 -13.49
CA GLY A 461 -35.19 -12.48 -14.38
C GLY A 461 -34.40 -13.61 -13.74
N THR A 462 -34.27 -14.72 -14.45
CA THR A 462 -33.61 -15.95 -13.96
C THR A 462 -32.48 -16.43 -14.84
N GLU A 463 -32.33 -15.93 -16.07
CA GLU A 463 -31.36 -16.34 -17.07
C GLU A 463 -30.55 -15.15 -17.57
N TYR A 464 -29.23 -15.31 -17.59
CA TYR A 464 -28.29 -14.26 -17.93
C TYR A 464 -27.26 -14.76 -18.93
N LEU A 465 -26.72 -13.86 -19.75
CA LEU A 465 -25.55 -14.07 -20.59
C LEU A 465 -24.37 -13.29 -20.01
N LEU A 466 -23.31 -14.00 -19.64
CA LEU A 466 -22.03 -13.41 -19.28
C LEU A 466 -21.13 -13.41 -20.52
N TYR A 467 -20.82 -12.21 -21.01
CA TYR A 467 -19.83 -11.99 -22.05
C TYR A 467 -18.49 -11.66 -21.39
N CYS A 468 -17.47 -12.45 -21.70
CA CYS A 468 -16.14 -12.34 -21.10
C CYS A 468 -15.23 -11.46 -21.98
N PRO A 469 -14.15 -10.87 -21.42
CA PRO A 469 -13.14 -10.17 -22.20
C PRO A 469 -12.63 -10.98 -23.39
N GLY A 470 -12.53 -10.31 -24.54
CA GLY A 470 -12.21 -10.90 -25.84
C GLY A 470 -13.43 -11.38 -26.66
N THR A 471 -14.66 -11.21 -26.16
CA THR A 471 -15.86 -11.51 -26.96
C THR A 471 -15.99 -10.52 -28.13
N SER A 472 -16.14 -11.04 -29.36
CA SER A 472 -16.40 -10.21 -30.55
C SER A 472 -17.71 -9.45 -30.43
N VAL A 473 -17.73 -8.18 -30.81
CA VAL A 473 -18.96 -7.38 -30.87
C VAL A 473 -20.01 -7.97 -31.81
N GLU A 474 -19.59 -8.77 -32.80
CA GLU A 474 -20.51 -9.47 -33.70
C GLU A 474 -21.27 -10.62 -33.02
N ASP A 475 -20.70 -11.18 -31.95
CA ASP A 475 -21.28 -12.27 -31.16
C ASP A 475 -22.17 -11.78 -30.01
N ILE A 476 -22.18 -10.46 -29.74
CA ILE A 476 -22.99 -9.83 -28.70
C ILE A 476 -24.37 -9.46 -29.26
N ASP A 477 -25.44 -9.74 -28.50
CA ASP A 477 -26.79 -9.32 -28.91
C ASP A 477 -26.83 -7.80 -29.13
N LYS A 478 -27.36 -7.38 -30.29
CA LYS A 478 -27.47 -5.96 -30.64
C LYS A 478 -28.23 -5.14 -29.61
N LYS A 479 -29.17 -5.74 -28.87
CA LYS A 479 -29.87 -5.07 -27.76
C LYS A 479 -28.93 -4.67 -26.65
N VAL A 480 -27.96 -5.53 -26.30
CA VAL A 480 -26.92 -5.24 -25.30
C VAL A 480 -26.05 -4.09 -25.80
N LEU A 481 -25.54 -4.18 -27.03
CA LEU A 481 -24.71 -3.10 -27.58
C LEU A 481 -25.48 -1.76 -27.66
N ASN A 482 -26.77 -1.79 -27.95
CA ASN A 482 -27.58 -0.58 -28.03
C ASN A 482 -27.92 0.04 -26.67
N SER A 483 -27.84 -0.72 -25.57
CA SER A 483 -28.09 -0.18 -24.22
C SER A 483 -26.82 0.36 -23.55
N LEU A 484 -25.63 0.03 -24.05
CA LEU A 484 -24.38 0.59 -23.59
C LEU A 484 -24.26 2.07 -23.99
N LYS A 485 -23.82 2.92 -23.04
CA LYS A 485 -23.46 4.32 -23.32
C LYS A 485 -22.27 4.36 -24.28
N GLU A 486 -22.23 5.38 -25.16
CA GLU A 486 -21.12 5.52 -26.13
C GLU A 486 -19.75 5.61 -25.45
N SER A 487 -19.64 6.35 -24.33
CA SER A 487 -18.37 6.41 -23.57
C SER A 487 -17.90 5.03 -23.10
N TYR A 488 -18.83 4.17 -22.66
CA TYR A 488 -18.47 2.81 -22.27
C TYR A 488 -17.94 2.00 -23.46
N LYS A 489 -18.53 2.17 -24.65
CA LYS A 489 -18.06 1.49 -25.85
C LYS A 489 -16.67 1.97 -26.26
N GLU A 490 -16.43 3.28 -26.22
CA GLU A 490 -15.14 3.89 -26.53
C GLU A 490 -14.04 3.37 -25.59
N ASP A 491 -14.34 3.24 -24.31
CA ASP A 491 -13.36 2.83 -23.29
C ASP A 491 -13.17 1.29 -23.19
N ASN A 492 -14.15 0.50 -23.63
CA ASN A 492 -14.17 -0.95 -23.35
C ASN A 492 -14.38 -1.83 -24.59
N ILE A 493 -14.30 -1.27 -25.80
CA ILE A 493 -14.28 -2.01 -27.05
C ILE A 493 -13.02 -1.63 -27.84
N GLU A 494 -12.10 -2.57 -27.96
CA GLU A 494 -10.85 -2.41 -28.69
C GLU A 494 -10.78 -3.46 -29.79
N ASP A 495 -10.39 -3.05 -31.01
CA ASP A 495 -10.25 -3.94 -32.16
C ASP A 495 -11.47 -4.86 -32.43
N GLY A 496 -12.67 -4.39 -32.10
CA GLY A 496 -13.93 -5.12 -32.31
C GLY A 496 -14.24 -6.21 -31.28
N VAL A 497 -13.55 -6.24 -30.14
CA VAL A 497 -13.86 -7.11 -29.00
C VAL A 497 -14.11 -6.29 -27.74
N ILE A 498 -14.92 -6.80 -26.80
CA ILE A 498 -15.05 -6.19 -25.46
C ILE A 498 -13.80 -6.50 -24.62
N THR A 499 -13.29 -5.52 -23.88
CA THR A 499 -12.12 -5.68 -22.98
C THR A 499 -12.52 -5.96 -21.52
N LYS A 500 -13.81 -5.89 -21.21
CA LYS A 500 -14.39 -6.07 -19.87
C LYS A 500 -15.60 -7.00 -19.88
N TYR A 501 -16.00 -7.50 -18.71
CA TYR A 501 -17.21 -8.31 -18.55
C TYR A 501 -18.49 -7.51 -18.79
N LEU A 502 -19.46 -8.17 -19.39
CA LEU A 502 -20.86 -7.74 -19.43
C LEU A 502 -21.74 -8.89 -18.95
N LEU A 503 -22.66 -8.61 -18.03
CA LEU A 503 -23.69 -9.56 -17.63
C LEU A 503 -25.05 -9.02 -18.08
N TYR A 504 -25.73 -9.76 -18.94
CA TYR A 504 -26.98 -9.37 -19.55
C TYR A 504 -28.11 -10.28 -19.10
N GLU A 505 -29.11 -9.70 -18.48
CA GLU A 505 -30.36 -10.40 -18.18
C GLU A 505 -31.14 -10.68 -19.48
N THR A 506 -31.46 -11.95 -19.74
CA THR A 506 -32.10 -12.37 -20.99
C THR A 506 -33.62 -12.56 -20.88
N ASP A 507 -34.11 -12.80 -19.68
CA ASP A 507 -35.53 -12.85 -19.33
C ASP A 507 -35.82 -11.77 -18.29
N GLY A 508 -36.80 -10.88 -18.52
CA GLY A 508 -37.05 -9.74 -17.63
C GLY A 508 -36.89 -8.40 -18.34
N ASN A 509 -36.38 -7.40 -17.63
CA ASN A 509 -36.25 -6.02 -18.12
C ASN A 509 -35.03 -5.78 -19.00
N ASN A 510 -34.17 -6.79 -19.19
CA ASN A 510 -33.00 -6.74 -20.07
C ASN A 510 -31.89 -5.84 -19.52
N TYR A 511 -31.66 -5.89 -18.21
CA TYR A 511 -30.58 -5.13 -17.58
C TYR A 511 -29.20 -5.55 -18.12
N VAL A 512 -28.33 -4.56 -18.35
CA VAL A 512 -26.93 -4.77 -18.71
C VAL A 512 -26.06 -4.27 -17.58
N TRP A 513 -25.53 -5.23 -16.84
CA TRP A 513 -24.50 -5.05 -15.83
C TRP A 513 -23.15 -4.93 -16.53
N ARG A 514 -22.42 -3.87 -16.22
CA ARG A 514 -21.10 -3.59 -16.79
C ARG A 514 -20.05 -3.92 -15.77
N ASN A 515 -18.86 -4.37 -16.16
CA ASN A 515 -17.76 -4.45 -15.21
C ASN A 515 -17.51 -3.06 -14.60
N GLY A 516 -17.56 -2.98 -13.28
CA GLY A 516 -17.36 -1.75 -12.51
C GLY A 516 -16.32 -2.00 -11.43
N LEU A 517 -15.58 -0.96 -11.07
CA LEU A 517 -14.73 -0.95 -9.89
C LEU A 517 -15.68 -0.82 -8.70
N TYR A 518 -15.95 -1.93 -7.99
CA TYR A 518 -16.66 -1.89 -6.71
C TYR A 518 -15.69 -2.03 -5.55
#